data_AF-A0A7V6MUL3-F1
#
_entry.id   AF-A0A7V6MUL3-F1
#
_cell.length_a   1.000
_cell.length_b   1.000
_cell.length_c   1.000
_cell.angle_alpha   90.00
_cell.angle_beta   90.00
_cell.angle_gamma   90.00
#
_symmetry.space_group_name_H-M   'P 1'
#
loop_
_entity.id
_entity.type
_entity.pdbx_description
1 polymer ?
#
loop_
_entity_poly.entity_id
_entity_poly.type
_entity_poly.pdbx_seq_one_letter_code
_entity_poly.pdbx_strand_id
1 'polypeptide(L)'
;MKSIYVAVVGLNSYFGAKVFKPGQVLRLIKDYENDYDGEAIMTLLDPIGQVGYVANSAHTVPLGCWSAGRLYDTFETVSYAVVRFVTKETVIAEILENIEFEIYIKEEMLAPKEFEE
;
A
#
# COMPACT_ATOMS: atom_id res chain seq x y z
N MET A 1 6.50 10.80 18.10
CA MET A 1 5.12 10.32 17.90
C MET A 1 5.14 8.80 17.88
N LYS A 2 4.04 8.13 18.23
CA LYS A 2 3.96 6.66 18.14
C LYS A 2 3.61 6.28 16.70
N SER A 3 4.39 5.41 16.07
CA SER A 3 4.11 4.93 14.71
C SER A 3 2.72 4.31 14.62
N ILE A 4 2.00 4.64 13.54
CA ILE A 4 0.72 4.05 13.18
C ILE A 4 0.98 2.96 12.14
N TYR A 5 0.50 1.75 12.40
CA TYR A 5 0.60 0.63 11.48
C TYR A 5 -0.78 0.23 10.98
N VAL A 6 -0.84 -0.24 9.74
CA VAL A 6 -2.03 -0.81 9.12
C VAL A 6 -1.67 -2.12 8.45
N ALA A 7 -2.66 -2.98 8.28
CA ALA A 7 -2.52 -4.23 7.55
C ALA A 7 -3.26 -4.13 6.21
N VAL A 8 -2.61 -4.53 5.13
CA VAL A 8 -3.21 -4.68 3.80
C VAL A 8 -3.53 -6.15 3.59
N VAL A 9 -4.78 -6.43 3.24
CA VAL A 9 -5.34 -7.77 3.04
C VAL A 9 -5.98 -7.88 1.65
N GLY A 10 -6.46 -9.08 1.31
CA GLY A 10 -7.06 -9.35 0.00
C GLY A 10 -6.02 -9.49 -1.14
N LEU A 11 -4.75 -9.67 -0.80
CA LEU A 11 -3.63 -9.65 -1.76
C LEU A 11 -3.81 -10.65 -2.92
N ASN A 12 -4.36 -11.84 -2.64
CA ASN A 12 -4.53 -12.92 -3.61
C ASN A 12 -5.63 -12.64 -4.65
N SER A 13 -6.52 -11.67 -4.41
CA SER A 13 -7.46 -11.18 -5.42
C SER A 13 -6.80 -10.28 -6.47
N TYR A 14 -5.51 -9.95 -6.26
CA TYR A 14 -4.70 -9.10 -7.14
C TYR A 14 -3.42 -9.85 -7.53
N PHE A 15 -2.25 -9.29 -7.22
CA PHE A 15 -0.95 -9.82 -7.61
C PHE A 15 -0.28 -10.72 -6.55
N GLY A 16 -0.94 -10.94 -5.41
CA GLY A 16 -0.41 -11.69 -4.28
C GLY A 16 0.72 -10.96 -3.53
N ALA A 17 1.24 -11.59 -2.47
CA ALA A 17 2.25 -10.97 -1.61
C ALA A 17 3.62 -10.74 -2.28
N LYS A 18 3.92 -11.41 -3.40
CA LYS A 18 5.26 -11.40 -4.02
C LYS A 18 5.67 -10.06 -4.63
N VAL A 19 4.70 -9.19 -4.94
CA VAL A 19 4.99 -7.86 -5.50
C VAL A 19 5.51 -6.87 -4.46
N PHE A 20 5.29 -7.18 -3.17
CA PHE A 20 5.67 -6.32 -2.07
C PHE A 20 7.09 -6.61 -1.59
N LYS A 21 7.80 -5.54 -1.23
CA LYS A 21 9.11 -5.55 -0.60
C LYS A 21 9.14 -4.48 0.50
N PRO A 22 9.76 -4.74 1.66
CA PRO A 22 9.99 -3.71 2.66
C PRO A 22 10.64 -2.45 2.07
N GLY A 23 10.18 -1.28 2.51
CA GLY A 23 10.62 0.03 2.02
C GLY A 23 9.84 0.59 0.84
N GLN A 24 8.98 -0.19 0.18
CA GLN A 24 8.09 0.36 -0.84
C GLN A 24 7.02 1.28 -0.24
N VAL A 25 6.69 2.34 -0.96
CA VAL A 25 5.60 3.24 -0.60
C VAL A 25 4.31 2.75 -1.25
N LEU A 26 3.26 2.69 -0.45
CA LEU A 26 1.90 2.40 -0.84
C LEU A 26 1.09 3.69 -0.77
N ARG A 27 0.19 3.86 -1.74
CA ARG A 27 -0.80 4.93 -1.75
C ARG A 27 -2.14 4.35 -1.27
N LEU A 28 -2.68 4.94 -0.23
CA LEU A 28 -3.95 4.56 0.40
C LEU A 28 -5.01 5.57 -0.02
N ILE A 29 -6.11 5.11 -0.62
CA ILE A 29 -7.16 5.98 -1.16
C ILE A 29 -8.51 5.51 -0.61
N LYS A 30 -9.33 6.43 -0.11
CA LYS A 30 -10.72 6.12 0.27
C LYS A 30 -11.51 5.67 -0.95
N ASP A 31 -12.20 4.54 -0.81
CA ASP A 31 -13.02 3.95 -1.86
C ASP A 31 -14.48 4.30 -1.60
N TYR A 32 -14.92 5.48 -2.07
CA TYR A 32 -16.27 6.01 -1.85
C TYR A 32 -17.37 5.21 -2.56
N GLU A 33 -17.01 4.42 -3.57
CA GLU A 33 -17.93 3.63 -4.39
C GLU A 33 -17.99 2.16 -3.92
N ASN A 34 -17.45 1.87 -2.73
CA ASN A 34 -17.45 0.51 -2.20
C ASN A 34 -18.85 0.11 -1.69
N ASP A 35 -19.48 -0.83 -2.36
CA ASP A 35 -20.84 -1.31 -2.02
C ASP A 35 -20.94 -2.05 -0.67
N TYR A 36 -19.81 -2.45 -0.08
CA TYR A 36 -19.78 -3.34 1.10
C TYR A 36 -19.34 -2.63 2.38
N ASP A 37 -18.38 -1.71 2.28
CA ASP A 37 -17.78 -1.03 3.42
C ASP A 37 -17.57 0.46 3.10
N GLY A 38 -18.36 1.33 3.73
CA GLY A 38 -18.27 2.79 3.55
C GLY A 38 -16.96 3.40 4.06
N GLU A 39 -16.18 2.64 4.85
CA GLU A 39 -14.87 3.03 5.35
C GLU A 39 -13.73 2.31 4.60
N ALA A 40 -14.02 1.76 3.43
CA ALA A 40 -13.03 1.06 2.61
C ALA A 40 -11.87 1.99 2.22
N ILE A 41 -10.65 1.49 2.40
CA ILE A 41 -9.42 2.17 1.97
C ILE A 41 -8.66 1.24 1.03
N MET A 42 -8.70 1.57 -0.25
CA MET A 42 -7.99 0.89 -1.32
C MET A 42 -6.48 1.14 -1.19
N THR A 43 -5.69 0.09 -1.42
CA THR A 43 -4.22 0.17 -1.43
C THR A 43 -3.69 0.02 -2.86
N LEU A 44 -2.89 1.00 -3.29
CA LEU A 44 -2.21 1.02 -4.58
C LEU A 44 -0.69 0.91 -4.38
N LEU A 45 -0.03 0.18 -5.28
CA LEU A 45 1.42 0.12 -5.41
C LEU A 45 1.77 0.58 -6.84
N ASP A 46 2.41 1.74 -6.99
CA ASP A 46 2.77 2.25 -8.31
C ASP A 46 4.04 1.56 -8.85
N PRO A 47 4.12 1.26 -10.16
CA PRO A 47 3.11 1.44 -11.21
C PRO A 47 2.14 0.25 -11.38
N ILE A 48 2.13 -0.71 -10.45
CA ILE A 48 1.37 -1.97 -10.56
C ILE A 48 -0.15 -1.75 -10.50
N GLY A 49 -0.61 -0.83 -9.67
CA GLY A 49 -2.04 -0.53 -9.48
C GLY A 49 -2.58 -1.08 -8.15
N GLN A 50 -3.84 -1.50 -8.14
CA GLN A 50 -4.50 -1.99 -6.93
C GLN A 50 -3.93 -3.33 -6.47
N VAL A 51 -3.60 -3.42 -5.19
CA VAL A 51 -2.94 -4.59 -4.60
C VAL A 51 -3.63 -5.12 -3.33
N GLY A 52 -4.67 -4.44 -2.85
CA GLY A 52 -5.45 -4.87 -1.70
C GLY A 52 -6.26 -3.74 -1.07
N TYR A 53 -6.74 -4.00 0.14
CA TYR A 53 -7.45 -3.03 0.98
C TYR A 53 -6.87 -3.03 2.39
N VAL A 54 -7.00 -1.90 3.10
CA VAL A 54 -6.70 -1.85 4.53
C VAL A 54 -7.70 -2.72 5.28
N ALA A 55 -7.21 -3.56 6.18
CA ALA A 55 -8.03 -4.45 6.99
C ALA A 55 -8.98 -3.65 7.92
N ASN A 56 -10.26 -3.99 7.93
CA ASN A 56 -11.25 -3.33 8.80
C ASN A 56 -11.80 -4.24 9.91
N SER A 57 -11.82 -5.57 9.73
CA SER A 57 -12.44 -6.48 10.69
C SER A 57 -11.46 -7.01 11.74
N ALA A 58 -11.95 -7.32 12.95
CA ALA A 58 -11.12 -7.87 14.04
C ALA A 58 -10.42 -9.20 13.68
N HIS A 59 -10.96 -9.95 12.71
CA HIS A 59 -10.35 -11.18 12.21
C HIS A 59 -9.15 -10.93 11.29
N THR A 60 -9.08 -9.75 10.67
CA THR A 60 -8.08 -9.41 9.65
C THR A 60 -7.09 -8.36 10.11
N VAL A 61 -7.44 -7.54 11.11
CA VAL A 61 -6.57 -6.53 11.72
C VAL A 61 -5.64 -7.19 12.75
N PRO A 62 -4.32 -7.25 12.50
CA PRO A 62 -3.37 -7.77 13.48
C PRO A 62 -3.28 -6.89 14.72
N LEU A 63 -2.95 -7.50 15.87
CA LEU A 63 -2.66 -6.75 17.09
C LEU A 63 -1.54 -5.73 16.85
N GLY A 64 -1.79 -4.48 17.21
CA GLY A 64 -0.86 -3.36 17.01
C GLY A 64 -1.13 -2.53 15.74
N CYS A 65 -1.97 -3.02 14.82
CA CYS A 65 -2.43 -2.25 13.68
C CYS A 65 -3.73 -1.49 13.97
N TRP A 66 -3.98 -0.43 13.22
CA TRP A 66 -5.26 0.26 13.14
C TRP A 66 -6.14 -0.42 12.08
N SER A 67 -7.45 -0.42 12.33
CA SER A 67 -8.45 -0.78 11.33
C SER A 67 -8.58 0.33 10.28
N ALA A 68 -9.15 -0.01 9.13
CA ALA A 68 -9.49 0.96 8.09
C ALA A 68 -10.38 2.09 8.64
N GLY A 69 -11.46 1.77 9.36
CA GLY A 69 -12.33 2.78 9.96
C GLY A 69 -11.59 3.75 10.88
N ARG A 70 -10.68 3.26 11.72
CA ARG A 70 -9.89 4.12 12.60
C ARG A 70 -8.93 5.03 11.83
N LEU A 71 -8.36 4.54 10.73
CA LEU A 71 -7.51 5.34 9.85
C LEU A 71 -8.33 6.33 9.02
N TYR A 72 -9.55 5.96 8.63
CA TYR A 72 -10.39 6.70 7.70
C TYR A 72 -10.64 8.15 8.15
N ASP A 73 -10.80 8.36 9.46
CA ASP A 73 -11.05 9.66 10.06
C ASP A 73 -9.80 10.57 10.13
N THR A 74 -8.60 10.07 9.82
CA THR A 74 -7.36 10.83 10.02
C THR A 74 -6.83 11.52 8.77
N PHE A 75 -7.43 11.31 7.61
CA PHE A 75 -7.00 11.91 6.35
C PHE A 75 -8.19 12.20 5.44
N GLU A 76 -8.05 13.12 4.49
CA GLU A 76 -9.16 13.53 3.62
C GLU A 76 -9.49 12.46 2.58
N THR A 77 -8.61 12.27 1.59
CA THR A 77 -8.85 11.35 0.45
C THR A 77 -7.70 10.36 0.24
N VAL A 78 -6.45 10.83 0.39
CA VAL A 78 -5.24 10.06 0.13
C VAL A 78 -4.32 10.10 1.35
N SER A 79 -3.72 8.96 1.67
CA SER A 79 -2.64 8.82 2.63
C SER A 79 -1.55 7.91 2.04
N TYR A 80 -0.38 7.88 2.67
CA TYR A 80 0.74 7.05 2.23
C TYR A 80 1.29 6.23 3.37
N ALA A 81 1.79 5.04 3.03
CA ALA A 81 2.36 4.13 4.00
C ALA A 81 3.61 3.44 3.41
N VAL A 82 4.58 3.12 4.26
CA VAL A 82 5.76 2.35 3.86
C VAL A 82 5.63 0.90 4.31
N VAL A 83 5.88 -0.04 3.41
CA VAL A 83 5.89 -1.47 3.72
C VAL A 83 6.99 -1.77 4.74
N ARG A 84 6.62 -2.36 5.88
CA ARG A 84 7.58 -2.82 6.90
C ARG A 84 7.70 -4.33 6.94
N PHE A 85 6.59 -5.05 6.81
CA PHE A 85 6.58 -6.50 6.83
C PHE A 85 5.67 -7.06 5.75
N VAL A 86 6.08 -8.17 5.16
CA VAL A 86 5.32 -8.90 4.14
C VAL A 86 5.19 -10.35 4.62
N THR A 87 3.97 -10.82 4.74
CA THR A 87 3.65 -12.23 4.99
C THR A 87 2.97 -12.83 3.75
N LYS A 88 2.61 -14.11 3.80
CA LYS A 88 1.93 -14.78 2.68
C LYS A 88 0.59 -14.12 2.31
N GLU A 89 -0.12 -13.58 3.30
CA GLU A 89 -1.52 -13.14 3.14
C GLU A 89 -1.74 -11.69 3.58
N THR A 90 -0.73 -11.05 4.17
CA THR A 90 -0.88 -9.70 4.75
C THR A 90 0.40 -8.90 4.60
N VAL A 91 0.25 -7.61 4.33
CA VAL A 91 1.35 -6.64 4.37
C VAL A 91 1.11 -5.69 5.53
N ILE A 92 2.11 -5.50 6.40
CA ILE A 92 2.06 -4.50 7.46
C ILE A 92 2.82 -3.27 6.97
N ALA A 93 2.13 -2.13 6.92
CA ALA A 93 2.68 -0.86 6.48
C ALA A 93 2.57 0.18 7.60
N GLU A 94 3.57 1.06 7.68
CA GLU A 94 3.60 2.19 8.60
C GLU A 94 3.09 3.44 7.90
N ILE A 95 2.12 4.13 8.48
CA ILE A 95 1.62 5.41 7.95
C ILE A 95 2.72 6.44 8.03
N LEU A 96 2.91 7.14 6.91
CA LEU A 96 3.87 8.23 6.81
C LEU A 96 3.13 9.54 7.10
N GLU A 97 3.56 10.23 8.16
CA GLU A 97 2.98 11.52 8.59
C GLU A 97 3.81 12.69 8.03
N ASN A 98 3.15 13.79 7.63
CA ASN A 98 3.80 15.06 7.23
C ASN A 98 4.90 14.90 6.17
N ILE A 99 4.61 14.18 5.09
CA ILE A 99 5.56 13.83 4.06
C ILE A 99 5.47 14.83 2.90
N GLU A 100 6.61 15.37 2.52
CA GLU A 100 6.87 15.85 1.16
C GLU A 100 7.84 14.85 0.53
N PHE A 101 7.52 14.34 -0.65
CA PHE A 101 8.44 13.45 -1.38
C PHE A 101 8.46 13.79 -2.87
N GLU A 102 9.66 13.68 -3.45
CA GLU A 102 9.89 13.83 -4.87
C GLU A 102 10.10 12.45 -5.49
N ILE A 103 9.34 12.17 -6.55
CA ILE A 103 9.48 10.93 -7.32
C ILE A 103 10.45 11.19 -8.47
N TYR A 104 11.55 10.45 -8.48
CA TYR A 104 12.53 10.48 -9.57
C TYR A 104 12.44 9.21 -10.40
N ILE A 105 12.02 9.35 -11.65
CA ILE A 105 12.04 8.25 -12.63
C ILE A 105 13.36 8.34 -13.40
N LYS A 106 14.19 7.29 -13.30
CA LYS A 106 15.38 7.12 -14.14
C LYS A 106 15.10 6.00 -15.13
N GLU A 107 15.06 6.35 -16.41
CA GLU A 107 15.09 5.36 -17.49
C GLU A 107 16.54 5.08 -17.86
N GLU A 108 16.98 3.83 -17.71
CA GLU A 108 18.22 3.37 -18.32
C GLU A 108 17.90 2.90 -19.75
N MET A 109 18.20 3.73 -20.74
CA MET A 109 18.20 3.28 -22.14
C MET A 109 19.40 2.36 -22.34
N LEU A 110 19.15 1.06 -22.54
CA LEU A 110 20.18 0.14 -23.05
C LEU A 110 20.55 0.62 -24.44
N ALA A 111 21.78 1.12 -24.61
CA ALA A 111 22.33 1.41 -25.93
C ALA A 111 22.19 0.13 -26.79
N PRO A 112 21.75 0.25 -28.07
CA PRO A 112 21.70 -0.91 -28.95
C PRO A 112 23.10 -1.54 -28.97
N LYS A 113 23.18 -2.84 -28.65
CA LYS A 113 24.42 -3.59 -28.85
C LYS A 113 24.77 -3.45 -30.32
N GLU A 114 25.92 -2.85 -30.61
CA GLU A 114 26.50 -2.90 -31.95
C GLU A 114 26.55 -4.37 -32.35
N PHE A 115 25.91 -4.71 -33.48
CA PHE A 115 26.01 -6.04 -34.05
C PHE A 115 27.49 -6.24 -34.42
N GLU A 116 28.22 -7.02 -33.62
CA GLU A 116 29.53 -7.52 -34.04
C GLU A 116 29.33 -8.41 -35.28
N GLU A 117 30.09 -8.10 -36.34
CA GLU A 117 30.02 -8.60 -37.72
C GLU A 117 30.08 -10.12 -37.88
#